data_AF-A0A3M2J5P3-F1
#
_entry.id   AF-A0A3M2J5P3-F1
#
_cell.length_a   1.000
_cell.length_b   1.000
_cell.length_c   1.000
_cell.angle_alpha   90.00
_cell.angle_beta   90.00
_cell.angle_gamma   90.00
#
_symmetry.space_group_name_H-M   'P 1'
#
loop_
_entity.id
_entity.type
_entity.pdbx_description
1 polymer ?
#
loop_
_entity_poly.entity_id
_entity_poly.type
_entity_poly.pdbx_seq_one_letter_code
_entity_poly.pdbx_strand_id
1 'polypeptide(L)'
;MTAPRPRRVPRLLIAHAVVVIVLSLVLVLLAVPEAPDANIGAGLAYLAVLPFGLPWTALLLLAPPTWPSGALLACAIGAAVLNVVLHGLLRVHLARRQAARDVALPSGPAPARPR
;
A
#
# COMPACT_ATOMS: atom_id res chain seq x y z
N MET A 1 3.20 -37.36 3.97
CA MET A 1 2.47 -36.29 4.67
C MET A 1 3.24 -34.99 4.47
N THR A 2 2.81 -34.15 3.53
CA THR A 2 3.46 -32.86 3.22
C THR A 2 3.01 -31.82 4.24
N ALA A 3 3.94 -31.33 5.05
CA ALA A 3 3.67 -30.31 6.07
C ALA A 3 3.11 -29.03 5.43
N PRO A 4 2.15 -28.34 6.07
CA PRO A 4 1.64 -27.07 5.59
C PRO A 4 2.79 -26.05 5.55
N ARG A 5 3.17 -25.60 4.36
CA ARG A 5 4.18 -24.55 4.19
C ARG A 5 3.72 -23.30 4.97
N PRO A 6 4.54 -22.74 5.86
CA PRO A 6 4.17 -21.53 6.58
C PRO A 6 3.91 -20.42 5.57
N ARG A 7 2.68 -19.89 5.56
CA ARG A 7 2.32 -18.69 4.81
C ARG A 7 3.20 -17.56 5.30
N ARG A 8 4.27 -17.26 4.55
CA ARG A 8 5.12 -16.11 4.84
C ARG A 8 4.26 -14.87 4.66
N VAL A 9 3.92 -14.22 5.77
CA VAL A 9 3.32 -12.90 5.73
C VAL A 9 4.30 -12.00 4.98
N PRO A 10 3.87 -11.31 3.92
CA PRO A 10 4.80 -10.56 3.10
C PRO A 10 5.27 -9.34 3.88
N ARG A 11 6.45 -9.48 4.51
CA ARG A 11 7.10 -8.45 5.33
C ARG A 11 7.14 -7.08 4.66
N LEU A 12 7.27 -7.05 3.33
CA LEU A 12 7.26 -5.82 2.53
C LEU A 12 5.93 -5.05 2.63
N LEU A 13 4.78 -5.75 2.64
CA LEU A 13 3.46 -5.09 2.70
C LEU A 13 3.20 -4.55 4.11
N ILE A 14 3.61 -5.30 5.14
CA ILE A 14 3.58 -4.80 6.52
C ILE A 14 4.48 -3.58 6.66
N ALA A 15 5.73 -3.66 6.18
CA ALA A 15 6.66 -2.54 6.22
C ALA A 15 6.09 -1.31 5.49
N HIS A 16 5.50 -1.50 4.31
CA HIS A 16 4.86 -0.44 3.55
C HIS A 16 3.66 0.17 4.31
N ALA A 17 2.78 -0.66 4.89
CA ALA A 17 1.65 -0.19 5.69
C ALA A 17 2.11 0.58 6.94
N VAL A 18 3.12 0.07 7.66
CA VAL A 18 3.71 0.73 8.83
C VAL A 18 4.31 2.07 8.44
N VAL A 19 5.07 2.14 7.34
CA VAL A 19 5.65 3.39 6.83
C VAL A 19 4.57 4.40 6.49
N VAL A 20 3.49 3.98 5.81
CA VAL A 20 2.35 4.85 5.49
C VAL A 20 1.67 5.37 6.76
N ILE A 21 1.45 4.53 7.77
CA ILE A 21 0.85 4.95 9.05
C ILE A 21 1.75 5.96 9.78
N VAL A 22 3.05 5.67 9.90
CA VAL A 22 4.00 6.54 10.60
C VAL A 22 4.10 7.89 9.89
N LEU A 23 4.23 7.92 8.56
CA LEU A 23 4.27 9.16 7.78
C LEU A 23 2.97 9.95 7.90
N SER A 24 1.81 9.28 7.86
CA SER A 24 0.51 9.93 8.04
C SER A 24 0.40 10.57 9.43
N LEU A 25 0.84 9.87 10.48
CA LEU A 25 0.83 10.39 11.84
C LEU A 25 1.76 11.60 12.00
N VAL A 26 2.97 11.53 11.45
CA VAL A 26 3.93 12.65 11.45
C VAL A 26 3.33 13.86 10.73
N LEU A 27 2.68 13.66 9.58
CA LEU A 27 2.04 14.73 8.84
C LEU A 27 0.88 15.39 9.59
N VAL A 28 0.03 14.58 10.24
CA VAL A 28 -1.05 15.12 11.07
C VAL A 28 -0.46 15.93 12.23
N LEU A 29 0.55 15.41 12.92
CA LEU A 29 1.21 16.12 14.02
C LEU A 29 1.88 17.42 13.58
N LEU A 30 2.47 17.46 12.39
CA LEU A 30 3.09 18.67 11.82
C LEU A 30 2.07 19.68 11.28
N ALA A 31 0.85 19.25 10.97
CA ALA A 31 -0.23 20.11 10.51
C ALA A 31 -1.07 20.72 11.65
N VAL A 32 -0.95 20.21 12.89
CA VAL A 32 -1.67 20.72 14.07
C VAL A 32 -1.26 22.14 14.50
N PRO A 33 0.01 22.59 14.37
CA PRO A 33 0.35 23.98 14.61
C PRO A 33 -0.11 24.85 13.42
N GLU A 34 -1.15 25.66 13.64
CA GLU A 34 -1.53 26.80 12.78
C GLU A 34 -0.43 27.88 12.89
N ALA A 35 0.73 27.63 12.29
CA ALA A 35 1.75 28.65 12.14
C ALA A 35 1.36 29.51 10.92
N PRO A 36 1.26 30.85 11.06
CA PRO A 36 0.91 31.75 9.97
C PRO A 36 1.99 31.82 8.86
N ASP A 37 3.14 31.19 9.06
CA ASP A 37 4.23 31.09 8.09
C ASP A 37 4.23 29.74 7.35
N ALA A 38 4.76 29.75 6.12
CA ALA A 38 4.88 28.57 5.28
C ALA A 38 5.62 27.43 6.02
N ASN A 39 4.88 26.40 6.43
CA ASN A 39 5.41 25.26 7.18
C ASN A 39 6.21 24.34 6.25
N ILE A 40 7.49 24.66 6.06
CA ILE A 40 8.46 23.89 5.25
C ILE A 40 8.50 22.42 5.69
N GLY A 41 8.34 22.16 6.99
CA GLY A 41 8.28 20.80 7.54
C GLY A 41 7.10 20.00 6.99
N ALA A 42 5.92 20.62 6.90
CA ALA A 42 4.74 19.99 6.29
C ALA A 42 4.97 19.70 4.80
N GLY A 43 5.59 20.63 4.06
CA GLY A 43 5.91 20.44 2.64
C GLY A 43 6.89 19.28 2.38
N LEU A 44 7.95 19.15 3.19
CA LEU A 44 8.90 18.04 3.09
C LEU A 44 8.26 16.69 3.42
N ALA A 45 7.41 16.64 4.45
CA ALA A 45 6.67 15.44 4.79
C ALA A 45 5.66 15.06 3.69
N TYR A 46 5.10 16.05 2.99
CA TYR A 46 4.23 15.84 1.83
C TYR A 46 4.97 15.19 0.66
N LEU A 47 6.17 15.68 0.35
CA LEU A 47 7.06 15.10 -0.66
C LEU A 47 7.43 13.65 -0.33
N ALA A 48 7.60 13.33 0.95
CA ALA A 48 7.86 11.98 1.39
C ALA A 48 6.66 11.03 1.19
N VAL A 49 5.41 11.50 1.33
CA VAL A 49 4.19 10.66 1.17
C VAL A 49 3.77 10.46 -0.28
N LEU A 50 3.99 11.46 -1.13
CA LEU A 50 3.67 11.43 -2.57
C LEU A 50 4.02 10.10 -3.29
N PRO A 51 5.24 9.54 -3.16
CA PRO A 51 5.60 8.30 -3.84
C PRO A 51 4.83 7.07 -3.34
N PHE A 52 4.38 7.06 -2.08
CA PHE A 52 3.65 5.91 -1.50
C PHE A 52 2.22 5.77 -2.04
N GLY A 53 1.61 6.89 -2.44
CA GLY A 53 0.28 6.92 -3.05
C GLY A 53 0.26 6.89 -4.58
N LEU A 54 1.41 6.75 -5.24
CA LEU A 54 1.43 6.60 -6.70
C LEU A 54 0.67 5.33 -7.14
N PRO A 55 -0.03 5.37 -8.28
CA PRO A 55 -0.16 6.50 -9.20
C PRO A 55 -1.22 7.53 -8.79
N TRP A 56 -2.02 7.24 -7.75
CA TRP A 56 -3.20 8.01 -7.37
C TRP A 56 -2.89 9.43 -6.91
N THR A 57 -1.71 9.66 -6.34
CA THR A 57 -1.23 11.00 -5.98
C THR A 57 -1.03 11.90 -7.20
N ALA A 58 -0.91 11.37 -8.43
CA ALA A 58 -0.88 12.20 -9.65
C ALA A 58 -2.18 13.00 -9.85
N LEU A 59 -3.31 12.54 -9.31
CA LEU A 59 -4.58 13.29 -9.35
C LEU A 59 -4.50 14.60 -8.58
N LEU A 60 -3.56 14.74 -7.62
CA LEU A 60 -3.32 16.00 -6.92
C LEU A 60 -2.75 17.09 -7.84
N LEU A 61 -2.13 16.71 -8.97
CA LEU A 61 -1.67 17.69 -9.98
C LEU A 61 -2.84 18.41 -10.65
N LEU A 62 -4.05 17.85 -10.57
CA LEU A 62 -5.29 18.45 -11.06
C LEU A 62 -6.03 19.24 -9.97
N ALA A 63 -5.51 19.27 -8.74
CA ALA A 63 -6.17 19.94 -7.64
C ALA A 63 -6.17 21.47 -7.85
N PRO A 64 -7.30 22.16 -7.61
CA PRO A 64 -7.35 23.61 -7.66
C PRO A 64 -6.36 24.24 -6.66
N PRO A 65 -5.65 25.34 -7.04
CA PRO A 65 -4.71 26.01 -6.14
C PRO A 65 -5.38 26.67 -4.94
N THR A 66 -6.71 26.81 -4.96
CA THR A 66 -7.52 27.36 -3.88
C THR A 66 -7.81 26.34 -2.78
N TRP A 67 -7.42 25.08 -2.95
CA TRP A 67 -7.68 24.06 -1.93
C TRP A 67 -6.88 24.31 -0.66
N PRO A 68 -7.51 24.18 0.52
CA PRO A 68 -6.80 24.22 1.79
C PRO A 68 -5.69 23.16 1.82
N SER A 69 -4.53 23.49 2.38
CA SER A 69 -3.39 22.58 2.50
C SER A 69 -3.76 21.27 3.22
N GLY A 70 -4.67 21.34 4.20
CA GLY A 70 -5.22 20.17 4.89
C GLY A 70 -6.04 19.25 3.99
N ALA A 71 -6.79 19.80 3.01
CA ALA A 71 -7.57 19.01 2.06
C ALA A 71 -6.66 18.27 1.07
N LEU A 72 -5.64 18.96 0.57
CA LEU A 72 -4.58 18.35 -0.23
C LEU A 72 -3.95 17.19 0.57
N LEU A 73 -3.55 17.45 1.81
CA LEU A 73 -2.92 16.47 2.68
C LEU A 73 -3.77 15.22 2.89
N ALA A 74 -5.06 15.39 3.19
CA ALA A 74 -6.00 14.29 3.33
C ALA A 74 -6.07 13.44 2.05
N CYS A 75 -6.06 14.07 0.87
CA CYS A 75 -6.03 13.35 -0.40
C CYS A 75 -4.71 12.59 -0.63
N ALA A 76 -3.55 13.17 -0.29
CA ALA A 76 -2.26 12.48 -0.40
C ALA A 76 -2.17 11.24 0.50
N ILE A 77 -2.63 11.39 1.75
CA ILE A 77 -2.72 10.27 2.71
C ILE A 77 -3.71 9.22 2.19
N GLY A 78 -4.89 9.65 1.73
CA GLY A 78 -5.91 8.76 1.18
C GLY A 78 -5.39 7.94 -0.01
N ALA A 79 -4.62 8.57 -0.91
CA ALA A 79 -3.98 7.90 -2.03
C ALA A 79 -2.96 6.83 -1.59
N ALA A 80 -2.14 7.13 -0.58
CA ALA A 80 -1.19 6.17 0.00
C ALA A 80 -1.91 4.98 0.65
N VAL A 81 -2.95 5.24 1.45
CA VAL A 81 -3.77 4.20 2.09
C VAL A 81 -4.46 3.34 1.04
N LEU A 82 -5.06 3.96 0.01
CA LEU A 82 -5.70 3.24 -1.09
C LEU A 82 -4.73 2.28 -1.78
N ASN A 83 -3.50 2.74 -2.04
CA ASN A 83 -2.49 1.91 -2.70
C ASN A 83 -2.12 0.67 -1.86
N VAL A 84 -1.97 0.82 -0.55
CA VAL A 84 -1.73 -0.29 0.39
C VAL A 84 -2.89 -1.29 0.35
N VAL A 85 -4.12 -0.79 0.40
CA VAL A 85 -5.34 -1.62 0.39
C VAL A 85 -5.45 -2.40 -0.92
N LEU A 86 -5.24 -1.75 -2.07
CA LEU A 86 -5.28 -2.40 -3.38
C LEU A 86 -4.21 -3.50 -3.51
N HIS A 87 -2.98 -3.25 -3.05
CA HIS A 87 -1.94 -4.26 -3.03
C HIS A 87 -2.28 -5.45 -2.12
N GLY A 88 -2.90 -5.18 -0.97
CA GLY A 88 -3.40 -6.21 -0.07
C GLY A 88 -4.48 -7.08 -0.73
N LEU A 89 -5.49 -6.45 -1.33
CA LEU A 89 -6.58 -7.12 -2.02
C LEU A 89 -6.10 -7.93 -3.23
N LEU A 90 -5.21 -7.37 -4.04
CA LEU A 90 -4.62 -8.06 -5.19
C LEU A 90 -3.90 -9.34 -4.75
N ARG A 91 -3.13 -9.29 -3.66
CA ARG A 91 -2.46 -10.48 -3.14
C ARG A 91 -3.42 -11.52 -2.60
N VAL A 92 -4.45 -11.12 -1.86
CA VAL A 92 -5.49 -12.05 -1.40
C VAL A 92 -6.18 -12.71 -2.59
N HIS A 93 -6.48 -11.94 -3.64
CA HIS A 93 -7.10 -12.46 -4.85
C HIS A 93 -6.19 -13.47 -5.58
N LEU A 94 -4.91 -13.14 -5.77
CA LEU A 94 -3.93 -14.04 -6.38
C LEU A 94 -3.70 -15.31 -5.57
N ALA A 95 -3.64 -15.21 -4.24
CA ALA A 95 -3.50 -16.37 -3.35
C ALA A 95 -4.73 -17.29 -3.41
N ARG A 96 -5.94 -16.72 -3.47
CA ARG A 96 -7.18 -17.50 -3.68
C ARG A 96 -7.18 -18.22 -5.02
N ARG A 97 -6.73 -17.56 -6.09
CA ARG A 97 -6.61 -18.17 -7.44
C ARG A 97 -5.59 -19.31 -7.47
N GLN A 98 -4.45 -19.15 -6.80
CA GLN A 98 -3.44 -20.22 -6.70
C GLN A 98 -4.01 -21.44 -5.97
N ALA A 99 -4.66 -21.24 -4.81
CA ALA A 99 -5.30 -22.33 -4.08
C ALA A 99 -6.37 -23.06 -4.91
N ALA A 100 -7.17 -22.32 -5.69
CA ALA A 100 -8.17 -22.94 -6.59
C ALA A 100 -7.52 -23.76 -7.72
N ARG A 101 -6.37 -23.32 -8.26
CA ARG A 101 -5.61 -24.07 -9.28
C ARG A 101 -4.96 -25.33 -8.71
N ASP A 102 -4.42 -25.26 -7.50
CA ASP A 102 -3.80 -26.40 -6.83
C ASP A 102 -4.81 -27.51 -6.51
N VAL A 103 -6.07 -27.14 -6.24
CA VAL A 103 -7.18 -28.10 -6.07
C VAL A 103 -7.65 -28.68 -7.41
N ALA A 104 -7.61 -27.89 -8.49
CA ALA A 104 -8.09 -28.29 -9.81
C ALA A 104 -7.10 -29.18 -10.58
N LEU A 105 -5.79 -29.13 -10.27
CA LEU A 105 -4.81 -30.07 -10.81
C LEU A 105 -4.86 -31.36 -9.98
N PRO A 106 -5.40 -32.47 -10.50
CA PRO A 106 -5.25 -33.74 -9.80
C PRO A 106 -3.77 -34.00 -9.65
N SER A 107 -3.36 -34.35 -8.42
CA SER A 107 -2.06 -34.96 -8.14
C SER A 107 -2.05 -36.36 -8.75
N GLY A 108 -2.11 -36.42 -10.09
CA GLY A 108 -1.95 -37.63 -10.85
C GLY A 108 -0.55 -38.17 -10.60
N PRO A 109 -0.39 -39.46 -10.28
CA PRO A 109 0.92 -40.04 -10.05
C PRO A 109 1.81 -39.81 -11.28
N ALA A 110 3.06 -39.42 -11.03
CA ALA A 110 4.05 -39.20 -12.07
C ALA A 110 4.12 -40.43 -12.99
N PRO A 111 4.11 -40.27 -14.33
CA PRO A 111 4.17 -41.39 -15.24
C PRO A 111 5.47 -42.17 -14.98
N ALA A 112 5.32 -43.47 -14.70
CA ALA A 112 6.44 -44.37 -14.48
C ALA A 112 7.36 -44.32 -15.71
N ARG A 113 8.62 -43.93 -15.50
CA ARG A 113 9.63 -43.99 -16.55
C ARG A 113 9.86 -45.46 -16.94
N PRO A 114 9.78 -45.83 -18.23
CA PRO A 114 10.21 -47.14 -18.67
C PRO A 114 11.73 -47.27 -18.48
N ARG A 115 12.14 -48.45 -18.02
CA ARG A 115 13.54 -48.83 -17.75
C ARG A 115 14.35 -48.95 -19.03
#